data_AF-A0A7C5VU72-F1
#
_entry.id   AF-A0A7C5VU72-F1
#
_cell.length_a   1.000
_cell.length_b   1.000
_cell.length_c   1.000
_cell.angle_alpha   90.00
_cell.angle_beta   90.00
_cell.angle_gamma   90.00
#
_symmetry.space_group_name_H-M   'P 1'
#
loop_
_entity.id
_entity.type
_entity.pdbx_description
1 polymer ?
#
loop_
_entity_poly.entity_id
_entity_poly.type
_entity_poly.pdbx_seq_one_letter_code
_entity_poly.pdbx_strand_id
1 'polypeptide(L)'
;MGAVPMEHKVHSANQDCGPFYVEVAGEGLGFAAAHFTATAEEVEPLHGHNYRAKVRLWSSLAPEGWVMDFRQLRKVATSLCRPLDHRLLLPGESPFLLVCEEGKNYRVEAGGKTYLFPKEDCLVLPLPNTTAELLAQWLGGQLLLNLPQGLGITRVAVGVEEAPGQEGWWSCNLCQGGGHEG
;
A
#
# COMPACT_ATOMS: atom_id res chain seq x y z
N MET A 1 -32.14 25.85 46.90
CA MET A 1 -32.20 25.58 45.46
C MET A 1 -30.97 24.77 45.10
N GLY A 2 -31.11 23.44 45.04
CA GLY A 2 -30.01 22.52 44.79
C GLY A 2 -29.81 22.32 43.30
N ALA A 3 -28.57 22.46 42.84
CA ALA A 3 -28.17 22.06 41.50
C ALA A 3 -28.02 20.53 41.46
N VAL A 4 -28.72 19.90 40.52
CA VAL A 4 -28.57 18.47 40.22
C VAL A 4 -27.30 18.32 39.37
N PRO A 5 -26.33 17.45 39.72
CA PRO A 5 -25.23 17.15 38.82
C PRO A 5 -25.77 16.29 37.67
N MET A 6 -25.57 16.74 36.43
CA MET A 6 -25.74 15.87 35.27
C MET A 6 -24.58 14.88 35.26
N GLU A 7 -24.84 13.67 35.76
CA GLU A 7 -23.99 12.53 35.49
C GLU A 7 -24.06 12.24 33.99
N HIS A 8 -23.04 12.67 33.24
CA HIS A 8 -22.76 12.08 31.95
C HIS A 8 -22.37 10.63 32.20
N LYS A 9 -23.37 9.73 32.12
CA LYS A 9 -23.16 8.30 31.96
C LYS A 9 -22.40 8.12 30.64
N VAL A 10 -21.08 8.16 30.71
CA VAL A 10 -20.22 7.53 29.71
C VAL A 10 -20.61 6.06 29.78
N HIS A 11 -21.41 5.62 28.81
CA HIS A 11 -21.69 4.21 28.64
C HIS A 11 -20.35 3.49 28.54
N SER A 12 -20.09 2.65 29.53
CA SER A 12 -19.08 1.60 29.53
C SER A 12 -19.32 0.73 28.31
N ALA A 13 -18.75 1.11 27.16
CA ALA A 13 -18.59 0.23 26.03
C ALA A 13 -17.44 -0.70 26.37
N ASN A 14 -17.75 -1.80 27.06
CA ASN A 14 -16.86 -2.93 27.10
C ASN A 14 -17.57 -4.10 26.43
N GLN A 15 -16.85 -4.74 25.50
CA GLN A 15 -17.04 -6.10 24.95
C GLN A 15 -17.71 -6.23 23.56
N ASP A 16 -16.84 -6.58 22.60
CA ASP A 16 -17.05 -7.41 21.41
C ASP A 16 -17.99 -6.94 20.29
N CYS A 17 -17.80 -5.70 19.82
CA CYS A 17 -18.10 -5.42 18.41
C CYS A 17 -16.87 -5.83 17.59
N GLY A 18 -17.03 -6.71 16.60
CA GLY A 18 -15.94 -7.10 15.68
C GLY A 18 -15.25 -5.87 15.07
N PRO A 19 -14.00 -6.00 14.58
CA PRO A 19 -13.18 -4.84 14.26
C PRO A 19 -13.84 -3.96 13.19
N PHE A 20 -13.98 -2.67 13.49
CA PHE A 20 -14.39 -1.67 12.52
C PHE A 20 -13.29 -1.47 11.50
N TYR A 21 -13.64 -1.02 10.29
CA TYR A 21 -12.65 -0.58 9.33
C TYR A 21 -13.05 0.69 8.60
N VAL A 22 -12.04 1.39 8.11
CA VAL A 22 -12.17 2.49 7.16
C VAL A 22 -11.52 2.09 5.85
N GLU A 23 -12.13 2.53 4.74
CA GLU A 23 -11.57 2.37 3.39
C GLU A 23 -11.37 3.76 2.78
N VAL A 24 -10.24 3.95 2.09
CA VAL A 24 -10.04 5.06 1.15
C VAL A 24 -9.70 4.52 -0.24
N ALA A 25 -10.38 5.08 -1.23
CA ALA A 25 -10.22 4.79 -2.66
C ALA A 25 -10.61 6.04 -3.48
N GLY A 26 -10.37 6.02 -4.79
CA GLY A 26 -10.84 7.04 -5.73
C GLY A 26 -9.77 8.08 -6.12
N GLU A 27 -10.21 9.25 -6.55
CA GLU A 27 -9.35 10.27 -7.19
C GLU A 27 -8.10 10.63 -6.37
N GLY A 28 -6.94 10.69 -7.03
CA GLY A 28 -5.64 10.97 -6.41
C GLY A 28 -5.04 9.80 -5.62
N LEU A 29 -5.69 8.63 -5.58
CA LEU A 29 -5.18 7.41 -4.95
C LEU A 29 -4.77 6.38 -6.03
N GLY A 30 -3.69 6.68 -6.74
CA GLY A 30 -3.22 5.88 -7.88
C GLY A 30 -1.95 6.48 -8.50
N PHE A 31 -1.47 5.83 -9.57
CA PHE A 31 -0.28 6.25 -10.31
C PHE A 31 -0.33 5.72 -11.75
N ALA A 32 0.15 6.51 -12.71
CA ALA A 32 0.35 6.07 -14.08
C ALA A 32 1.79 5.57 -14.24
N ALA A 33 1.98 4.30 -14.58
CA ALA A 33 3.31 3.72 -14.67
C ALA A 33 3.43 2.69 -15.80
N ALA A 34 4.64 2.62 -16.35
CA ALA A 34 5.02 1.57 -17.28
C ALA A 34 5.65 0.39 -16.52
N HIS A 35 5.49 -0.83 -17.05
CA HIS A 35 6.12 -2.03 -16.53
C HIS A 35 6.18 -3.13 -17.60
N PHE A 36 6.78 -4.26 -17.24
CA PHE A 36 6.59 -5.55 -17.90
C PHE A 36 6.79 -6.62 -16.85
N THR A 37 6.00 -7.68 -16.91
CA THR A 37 6.17 -8.83 -16.03
C THR A 37 7.00 -9.93 -16.71
N ALA A 38 7.63 -10.78 -15.89
CA ALA A 38 8.38 -11.92 -16.38
C ALA A 38 8.11 -13.17 -15.55
N THR A 39 8.09 -14.31 -16.23
CA THR A 39 8.04 -15.65 -15.65
C THR A 39 9.23 -16.46 -16.17
N ALA A 40 9.33 -17.73 -15.78
CA ALA A 40 10.33 -18.64 -16.34
C ALA A 40 10.14 -18.91 -17.84
N GLU A 41 8.93 -18.71 -18.36
CA GLU A 41 8.52 -19.12 -19.70
C GLU A 41 8.36 -17.92 -20.65
N GLU A 42 7.99 -16.76 -20.10
CA GLU A 42 7.60 -15.60 -20.89
C GLU A 42 8.04 -14.29 -20.25
N VAL A 43 8.35 -13.32 -21.10
CA VAL A 43 8.49 -11.91 -20.72
C VAL A 43 7.42 -11.14 -21.47
N GLU A 44 6.55 -10.50 -20.71
CA GLU A 44 5.50 -9.64 -21.23
C GLU A 44 6.10 -8.42 -21.97
N PRO A 45 5.49 -7.95 -23.05
CA PRO A 45 5.89 -6.70 -23.68
C PRO A 45 5.80 -5.50 -22.71
N LEU A 46 6.75 -4.56 -22.84
CA LEU A 46 6.67 -3.26 -22.15
C LEU A 46 5.36 -2.54 -22.52
N HIS A 47 4.61 -2.15 -21.50
CA HIS A 47 3.38 -1.39 -21.61
C HIS A 47 3.15 -0.59 -20.33
N GLY A 48 1.95 -0.06 -20.08
CA GLY A 48 1.66 0.66 -18.85
C GLY A 48 0.18 0.78 -18.54
N HIS A 49 -0.10 1.19 -17.30
CA HIS A 49 -1.44 1.25 -16.72
C HIS A 49 -1.65 2.52 -15.90
N ASN A 50 -2.92 2.85 -15.70
CA ASN A 50 -3.36 3.84 -14.72
C ASN A 50 -3.80 3.12 -13.45
N TYR A 51 -2.83 2.74 -12.64
CA TYR A 51 -3.07 1.97 -11.42
C TYR A 51 -3.92 2.77 -10.43
N ARG A 52 -4.83 2.09 -9.74
CA ARG A 52 -5.60 2.67 -8.64
C ARG A 52 -5.40 1.89 -7.36
N ALA A 53 -5.02 2.58 -6.30
CA ALA A 53 -4.85 1.99 -4.99
C ALA A 53 -6.16 2.03 -4.20
N LYS A 54 -6.34 1.05 -3.31
CA LYS A 54 -7.38 1.02 -2.27
C LYS A 54 -6.73 0.62 -0.97
N VAL A 55 -7.09 1.30 0.12
CA VAL A 55 -6.52 1.02 1.44
C VAL A 55 -7.64 0.79 2.43
N ARG A 56 -7.56 -0.33 3.16
CA ARG A 56 -8.44 -0.68 4.27
C ARG A 56 -7.64 -0.81 5.56
N LEU A 57 -8.15 -0.21 6.62
CA LEU A 57 -7.54 -0.23 7.95
C LEU A 57 -8.57 -0.69 8.98
N TRP A 58 -8.26 -1.76 9.71
CA TRP A 58 -9.11 -2.27 10.79
C TRP A 58 -8.56 -1.88 12.16
N SER A 59 -9.42 -1.38 13.03
CA SER A 59 -9.13 -1.15 14.45
C SER A 59 -10.42 -1.08 15.27
N SER A 60 -10.27 -0.98 16.59
CA SER A 60 -11.34 -0.50 17.48
C SER A 60 -11.62 0.98 17.21
N LEU A 61 -12.80 1.45 17.63
CA LEU A 61 -13.08 2.89 17.62
C LEU A 61 -12.29 3.57 18.73
N ALA A 62 -11.67 4.71 18.41
CA ALA A 62 -11.17 5.65 19.41
C ALA A 62 -12.35 6.22 20.25
N PRO A 63 -12.10 6.89 21.39
CA PRO A 63 -13.17 7.54 22.19
C PRO A 63 -14.06 8.49 21.37
N GLU A 64 -13.51 9.09 20.31
CA GLU A 64 -14.20 9.97 19.36
C GLU A 64 -15.12 9.21 18.38
N GLY A 65 -15.06 7.87 18.37
CA GLY A 65 -15.95 7.00 17.61
C GLY A 65 -15.47 6.61 16.22
N TRP A 66 -14.21 6.91 15.83
CA TRP A 66 -13.66 6.61 14.50
C TRP A 66 -12.43 5.70 14.60
N VAL A 67 -12.13 4.94 13.54
CA VAL A 67 -10.88 4.16 13.41
C VAL A 67 -9.70 5.10 13.11
N MET A 68 -9.84 5.95 12.09
CA MET A 68 -8.88 6.98 11.69
C MET A 68 -9.60 8.01 10.81
N ASP A 69 -9.19 9.29 10.84
CA ASP A 69 -9.72 10.31 9.92
C ASP A 69 -9.36 9.96 8.47
N PHE A 70 -10.36 9.91 7.58
CA PHE A 70 -10.19 9.56 6.16
C PHE A 70 -9.20 10.47 5.42
N ARG A 71 -9.10 11.76 5.78
CA ARG A 71 -8.16 12.70 5.16
C ARG A 71 -6.73 12.37 5.54
N GLN A 72 -6.50 11.93 6.79
CA GLN A 72 -5.17 11.50 7.21
C GLN A 72 -4.76 10.21 6.48
N LEU A 73 -5.64 9.20 6.43
CA LEU A 73 -5.36 7.95 5.74
C LEU A 73 -5.12 8.18 4.24
N ARG A 74 -5.97 8.99 3.59
CA ARG A 74 -5.79 9.39 2.19
C ARG A 74 -4.47 10.11 1.96
N LYS A 75 -4.10 11.06 2.83
CA LYS A 75 -2.84 11.81 2.71
C LYS A 75 -1.63 10.87 2.70
N VAL A 76 -1.59 9.91 3.63
CA VAL A 76 -0.51 8.91 3.69
C VAL A 76 -0.52 8.07 2.42
N ALA A 77 -1.65 7.47 2.06
CA ALA A 77 -1.74 6.57 0.92
C ALA A 77 -1.43 7.28 -0.43
N THR A 78 -1.89 8.51 -0.65
CA THR A 78 -1.50 9.33 -1.81
C THR A 78 -0.01 9.61 -1.84
N SER A 79 0.62 9.91 -0.68
CA SER A 79 2.05 10.17 -0.63
C SER A 79 2.90 8.95 -1.00
N LEU A 80 2.40 7.73 -0.75
CA LEU A 80 3.05 6.48 -1.14
C LEU A 80 2.89 6.15 -2.62
N CYS A 81 1.79 6.60 -3.25
CA CYS A 81 1.60 6.42 -4.69
C CYS A 81 2.47 7.36 -5.52
N ARG A 82 2.74 8.58 -5.00
CA ARG A 82 3.40 9.65 -5.76
C ARG A 82 4.77 9.27 -6.36
N PRO A 83 5.67 8.53 -5.67
CA PRO A 83 6.95 8.14 -6.27
C PRO A 83 6.83 7.14 -7.42
N LEU A 84 5.73 6.39 -7.51
CA LEU A 84 5.45 5.44 -8.59
C LEU A 84 4.93 6.14 -9.85
N ASP A 85 4.38 7.34 -9.71
CA ASP A 85 3.71 8.06 -10.78
C ASP A 85 4.68 8.58 -11.84
N HIS A 86 4.32 8.39 -13.11
CA HIS A 86 5.13 8.69 -14.28
C HIS A 86 6.54 8.06 -14.21
N ARG A 87 6.60 6.77 -13.87
CA ARG A 87 7.84 5.97 -13.84
C ARG A 87 7.69 4.66 -14.60
N LEU A 88 8.82 4.14 -15.06
CA LEU A 88 8.98 2.72 -15.38
C LEU A 88 9.34 1.97 -14.09
N LEU A 89 8.48 1.04 -13.69
CA LEU A 89 8.72 0.20 -12.52
C LEU A 89 9.60 -0.99 -12.93
N LEU A 90 10.73 -1.16 -12.23
CA LEU A 90 11.67 -2.24 -12.47
C LEU A 90 11.73 -3.18 -11.25
N PRO A 91 11.53 -4.50 -11.41
CA PRO A 91 11.66 -5.45 -10.32
C PRO A 91 13.14 -5.75 -10.03
N GLY A 92 13.70 -5.07 -9.04
CA GLY A 92 15.14 -5.15 -8.71
C GLY A 92 15.58 -6.49 -8.10
N GLU A 93 14.65 -7.32 -7.66
CA GLU A 93 14.91 -8.65 -7.10
C GLU A 93 14.43 -9.77 -8.02
N SER A 94 14.20 -9.46 -9.30
CA SER A 94 13.65 -10.44 -10.23
C SER A 94 14.61 -11.61 -10.48
N PRO A 95 14.12 -12.86 -10.40
CA PRO A 95 14.89 -14.01 -10.85
C PRO A 95 14.86 -14.19 -12.38
N PHE A 96 14.02 -13.42 -13.09
CA PHE A 96 13.78 -13.58 -14.53
C PHE A 96 14.29 -12.40 -15.37
N LEU A 97 14.61 -11.28 -14.72
CA LEU A 97 15.06 -10.04 -15.34
C LEU A 97 16.35 -9.59 -14.66
N LEU A 98 17.32 -9.12 -15.45
CA LEU A 98 18.52 -8.49 -14.90
C LEU A 98 18.39 -6.98 -15.02
N VAL A 99 18.47 -6.27 -13.90
CA VAL A 99 18.52 -4.81 -13.85
C VAL A 99 19.89 -4.40 -13.34
N CYS A 100 20.66 -3.71 -14.18
CA CYS A 100 22.00 -3.21 -13.82
C CYS A 100 22.10 -1.71 -14.02
N GLU A 101 22.86 -1.04 -13.16
CA GLU A 101 23.22 0.35 -13.38
C GLU A 101 24.29 0.47 -14.48
N GLU A 102 24.07 1.39 -15.41
CA GLU A 102 25.02 1.71 -16.48
C GLU A 102 25.10 3.23 -16.67
N GLY A 103 26.01 3.87 -15.94
CA GLY A 103 26.17 5.32 -15.93
C GLY A 103 24.88 6.02 -15.46
N LYS A 104 24.25 6.79 -16.37
CA LYS A 104 22.99 7.50 -16.13
C LYS A 104 21.74 6.67 -16.44
N ASN A 105 21.92 5.42 -16.87
CA ASN A 105 20.83 4.54 -17.28
C ASN A 105 20.75 3.31 -16.36
N TYR A 106 19.61 2.63 -16.42
CA TYR A 106 19.50 1.20 -16.13
C TYR A 106 19.56 0.42 -17.44
N ARG A 107 20.43 -0.59 -17.49
CA ARG A 107 20.38 -1.64 -18.51
C ARG A 107 19.50 -2.77 -17.98
N VAL A 108 18.48 -3.14 -18.74
CA VAL A 108 17.56 -4.23 -18.39
C VAL A 108 17.63 -5.33 -19.44
N GLU A 109 17.93 -6.56 -19.02
CA GLU A 109 17.98 -7.73 -19.89
C GLU A 109 16.78 -8.64 -19.58
N ALA A 110 15.99 -8.92 -20.62
CA ALA A 110 14.66 -9.51 -20.48
C ALA A 110 14.27 -10.25 -21.77
N GLY A 111 14.06 -11.57 -21.71
CA GLY A 111 13.56 -12.34 -22.86
C GLY A 111 14.43 -12.22 -24.11
N GLY A 112 15.75 -12.15 -23.95
CA GLY A 112 16.72 -11.96 -25.04
C GLY A 112 16.79 -10.54 -25.61
N LYS A 113 16.05 -9.59 -25.05
CA LYS A 113 16.12 -8.16 -25.39
C LYS A 113 16.96 -7.41 -24.36
N THR A 114 17.55 -6.31 -24.80
CA THR A 114 18.24 -5.35 -23.94
C THR A 114 17.57 -4.01 -24.07
N TYR A 115 17.17 -3.43 -22.94
CA TYR A 115 16.62 -2.10 -22.84
C TYR A 115 17.58 -1.20 -22.08
N LEU A 116 17.61 0.09 -22.43
CA LEU A 116 18.37 1.13 -21.75
C LEU A 116 17.42 2.27 -21.43
N PHE A 117 17.21 2.52 -20.14
CA PHE A 117 16.30 3.56 -19.66
C PHE A 117 17.05 4.57 -18.79
N PRO A 118 16.82 5.88 -18.94
CA PRO A 118 17.37 6.87 -18.01
C PRO A 118 16.95 6.56 -16.57
N LYS A 119 17.88 6.67 -15.62
CA LYS A 119 17.61 6.40 -14.20
C LYS A 119 16.51 7.28 -13.64
N GLU A 120 16.38 8.51 -14.13
CA GLU A 120 15.38 9.49 -13.68
C GLU A 120 13.93 9.09 -14.04
N ASP A 121 13.76 8.28 -15.09
CA ASP A 121 12.46 7.79 -15.56
C ASP A 121 12.07 6.47 -14.90
N CYS A 122 12.97 5.82 -14.16
CA CYS A 122 12.74 4.51 -13.55
C CYS A 122 12.59 4.58 -12.04
N LEU A 123 11.86 3.61 -11.50
CA LEU A 123 11.89 3.27 -10.09
C LEU A 123 12.18 1.78 -9.93
N VAL A 124 13.34 1.46 -9.34
CA VAL A 124 13.70 0.09 -9.01
C VAL A 124 13.06 -0.27 -7.67
N LEU A 125 12.17 -1.26 -7.67
CA LEU A 125 11.47 -1.73 -6.49
C LEU A 125 12.14 -3.00 -5.96
N PRO A 126 12.20 -3.21 -4.63
CA PRO A 126 12.69 -4.44 -4.01
C PRO A 126 11.61 -5.53 -4.12
N LEU A 127 11.31 -5.92 -5.36
CA LEU A 127 10.26 -6.87 -5.71
C LEU A 127 10.78 -7.85 -6.77
N PRO A 128 10.35 -9.12 -6.74
CA PRO A 128 10.72 -10.10 -7.75
C PRO A 128 9.98 -9.90 -9.08
N ASN A 129 8.85 -9.20 -9.06
CA ASN A 129 8.05 -8.84 -10.23
C ASN A 129 7.18 -7.61 -9.90
N THR A 130 6.66 -6.92 -10.91
CA THR A 130 5.82 -5.73 -10.78
C THR A 130 4.35 -6.02 -11.05
N THR A 131 3.85 -7.16 -10.55
CA THR A 131 2.43 -7.51 -10.63
C THR A 131 1.60 -6.68 -9.64
N ALA A 132 0.29 -6.57 -9.88
CA ALA A 132 -0.61 -5.86 -9.00
C ALA A 132 -0.56 -6.35 -7.54
N GLU A 133 -0.41 -7.66 -7.30
CA GLU A 133 -0.34 -8.25 -5.96
C GLU A 133 0.93 -7.84 -5.21
N LEU A 134 2.08 -7.86 -5.88
CA LEU A 134 3.36 -7.47 -5.27
C LEU A 134 3.46 -5.96 -5.05
N LEU A 135 2.90 -5.16 -5.96
CA LEU A 135 2.75 -3.72 -5.75
C LEU A 135 1.83 -3.43 -4.55
N ALA A 136 0.73 -4.17 -4.40
CA ALA A 136 -0.16 -4.05 -3.25
C ALA A 136 0.55 -4.43 -1.95
N GLN A 137 1.36 -5.49 -1.94
CA GLN A 137 2.19 -5.87 -0.79
C GLN A 137 3.21 -4.80 -0.44
N TRP A 138 3.95 -4.28 -1.42
CA TRP A 138 4.95 -3.24 -1.20
C TRP A 138 4.33 -1.97 -0.63
N LEU A 139 3.25 -1.48 -1.24
CA LEU A 139 2.48 -0.34 -0.74
C LEU A 139 1.93 -0.58 0.67
N GLY A 140 1.45 -1.80 0.96
CA GLY A 140 0.98 -2.19 2.29
C GLY A 140 2.08 -2.16 3.35
N GLY A 141 3.28 -2.62 3.01
CA GLY A 141 4.46 -2.50 3.87
C GLY A 141 4.84 -1.03 4.12
N GLN A 142 4.90 -0.22 3.06
CA GLN A 142 5.17 1.22 3.20
C GLN A 142 4.10 1.92 4.04
N LEU A 143 2.83 1.55 3.89
CA LEU A 143 1.73 2.09 4.67
C LEU A 143 1.92 1.81 6.17
N LEU A 144 2.23 0.57 6.54
CA LEU A 144 2.46 0.20 7.94
C LEU A 144 3.58 1.04 8.59
N LEU A 145 4.63 1.36 7.84
CA LEU A 145 5.74 2.18 8.32
C LEU A 145 5.38 3.66 8.49
N ASN A 146 4.37 4.15 7.77
CA ASN A 146 3.98 5.57 7.72
C ASN A 146 2.67 5.87 8.46
N LEU A 147 1.99 4.86 9.02
CA LEU A 147 0.79 5.06 9.82
C LEU A 147 1.15 5.61 11.22
N PRO A 148 0.28 6.45 11.81
CA PRO A 148 0.46 6.89 13.20
C PRO A 148 0.51 5.71 14.17
N GLN A 149 1.39 5.79 15.15
CA GLN A 149 1.46 4.83 16.24
C GLN A 149 0.23 4.94 17.17
N GLY A 150 -0.06 3.89 17.93
CA GLY A 150 -1.12 3.90 18.95
C GLY A 150 -2.54 3.71 18.42
N LEU A 151 -2.73 3.54 17.11
CA LEU A 151 -4.04 3.32 16.51
C LEU A 151 -4.67 1.95 16.80
N GLY A 152 -3.95 1.03 17.45
CA GLY A 152 -4.47 -0.31 17.78
C GLY A 152 -4.80 -1.19 16.55
N ILE A 153 -4.19 -0.89 15.40
CA ILE A 153 -4.49 -1.52 14.12
C ILE A 153 -4.36 -3.04 14.22
N THR A 154 -5.43 -3.75 13.84
CA THR A 154 -5.50 -5.21 13.88
C THR A 154 -5.30 -5.84 12.50
N ARG A 155 -5.63 -5.10 11.43
CA ARG A 155 -5.43 -5.55 10.06
C ARG A 155 -5.23 -4.37 9.12
N VAL A 156 -4.41 -4.58 8.10
CA VAL A 156 -4.30 -3.71 6.93
C VAL A 156 -4.58 -4.54 5.68
N ALA A 157 -5.25 -3.95 4.70
CA ALA A 157 -5.31 -4.49 3.35
C ALA A 157 -5.11 -3.37 2.33
N VAL A 158 -4.31 -3.67 1.31
CA VAL A 158 -4.08 -2.78 0.18
C VAL A 158 -4.45 -3.53 -1.09
N GLY A 159 -5.19 -2.87 -1.97
CA GLY A 159 -5.51 -3.33 -3.31
C GLY A 159 -4.89 -2.41 -4.33
N VAL A 160 -4.45 -2.98 -5.46
CA VAL A 160 -3.98 -2.25 -6.64
C VAL A 160 -4.79 -2.76 -7.84
N GLU A 161 -5.61 -1.90 -8.41
CA GLU A 161 -6.32 -2.13 -9.67
C GLU A 161 -5.37 -1.77 -10.83
N GLU A 162 -5.09 -2.74 -11.70
CA GLU A 162 -4.26 -2.55 -12.89
C GLU A 162 -5.12 -2.14 -14.10
N ALA A 163 -6.25 -2.83 -14.28
CA ALA A 163 -7.27 -2.54 -15.28
C ALA A 163 -8.66 -2.56 -14.62
N PRO A 164 -9.69 -1.90 -15.19
CA PRO A 164 -11.02 -1.85 -14.58
C PRO A 164 -11.55 -3.25 -14.23
N GLY A 165 -11.78 -3.49 -12.94
CA GLY A 165 -12.25 -4.78 -12.41
C GLY A 165 -11.18 -5.86 -12.22
N GLN A 166 -9.90 -5.55 -12.42
CA GLN A 166 -8.76 -6.47 -12.24
C GLN A 166 -7.81 -5.93 -11.17
N GLU A 167 -7.82 -6.57 -10.00
CA GLU A 167 -7.13 -6.07 -8.81
C GLU A 167 -6.30 -7.15 -8.14
N GLY A 168 -5.05 -6.81 -7.83
CA GLY A 168 -4.21 -7.56 -6.90
C GLY A 168 -4.37 -7.02 -5.48
N TRP A 169 -4.42 -7.92 -4.49
CA TRP A 169 -4.61 -7.54 -3.09
C TRP A 169 -3.57 -8.19 -2.18
N TRP A 170 -3.13 -7.41 -1.19
CA TRP A 170 -2.37 -7.90 -0.06
C TRP A 170 -3.09 -7.55 1.25
N SER A 171 -3.05 -8.44 2.23
CA SER A 171 -3.54 -8.14 3.57
C SER A 171 -2.70 -8.79 4.65
N CYS A 172 -2.56 -8.12 5.78
CA CYS A 172 -1.80 -8.58 6.92
C CYS A 172 -2.58 -8.33 8.21
N ASN A 173 -2.75 -9.39 9.00
CA ASN A 173 -3.22 -9.27 10.38
C ASN A 173 -2.03 -8.92 11.27
N LEU A 174 -2.18 -7.90 12.11
CA LEU A 174 -1.17 -7.49 13.06
C LEU A 174 -1.49 -8.12 14.41
N CYS A 175 -0.56 -8.91 14.94
CA CYS A 175 -0.66 -9.38 16.32
C CYS A 175 -0.54 -8.17 17.24
N GLN A 176 -1.54 -7.94 18.10
CA GLN A 176 -1.37 -6.99 19.20
C GLN A 176 -0.31 -7.55 20.13
N GLY A 177 0.88 -6.96 20.14
CA GLY A 177 1.92 -7.31 21.10
C GLY A 177 1.36 -7.11 22.51
N GLY A 178 1.26 -8.20 23.27
CA GLY A 178 0.99 -8.13 24.70
C GLY A 178 2.07 -7.28 25.35
N GLY A 179 1.64 -6.21 26.04
CA GLY A 179 2.53 -5.35 26.80
C GLY A 179 3.37 -6.19 27.75
N HIS A 180 4.68 -5.97 27.68
CA HIS A 180 5.63 -6.44 28.68
C HIS A 180 5.32 -5.66 29.96
N GLU A 181 4.67 -6.31 30.93
CA GLU A 181 4.72 -5.85 32.32
C GLU A 181 6.03 -6.39 32.93
N GLY A 182 6.80 -5.48 33.52
CA GLY A 182 7.92 -5.81 34.40
C GLY A 182 7.47 -5.99 35.84
#